data_AF-A0A5E4NGL7-F1
#
_entry.id   AF-A0A5E4NGL7-F1
#
_cell.length_a   1.000
_cell.length_b   1.000
_cell.length_c   1.000
_cell.angle_alpha   90.00
_cell.angle_beta   90.00
_cell.angle_gamma   90.00
#
_symmetry.space_group_name_H-M   'P 1'
#
loop_
_entity.id
_entity.type
_entity.pdbx_description
1 polymer ?
#
loop_
_entity_poly.entity_id
_entity_poly.type
_entity_poly.pdbx_seq_one_letter_code
_entity_poly.pdbx_strand_id
1 'polypeptide(L)'
;MRRKFFIGKDGTKWNRKPNVRVRIANSNKVTEKSGVKLIAKSAKPILECWMLFFSNGMLEHIVKMTNIFIEKVRPNYNRERDASETCVREIKALLGILYTIYIYTS
;
A
#
# COMPACT_ATOMS: atom_id res chain seq x y z
N MET A 1 0.07 52.80 36.46
CA MET A 1 0.36 52.29 35.09
C MET A 1 1.38 51.14 35.20
N ARG A 2 1.04 49.88 34.87
CA ARG A 2 1.97 48.72 35.04
C ARG A 2 3.09 48.75 33.99
N ARG A 3 4.36 48.66 34.42
CA ARG A 3 5.55 48.65 33.54
C ARG A 3 5.55 47.42 32.60
N LYS A 4 5.81 47.65 31.31
CA LYS A 4 5.78 46.63 30.23
C LYS A 4 7.08 45.78 30.13
N PHE A 5 8.17 46.23 30.75
CA PHE A 5 9.51 45.63 30.64
C PHE A 5 10.19 45.55 32.01
N PHE A 6 11.11 44.60 32.20
CA PHE A 6 12.10 44.63 33.28
C PHE A 6 13.36 45.34 32.79
N ILE A 7 14.13 45.96 33.70
CA ILE A 7 15.38 46.65 33.36
C ILE A 7 16.50 46.00 34.17
N GLY A 8 17.53 45.51 33.49
CA GLY A 8 18.75 44.98 34.10
C GLY A 8 19.62 46.12 34.65
N LYS A 9 20.57 45.79 35.54
CA LYS A 9 21.50 46.78 36.12
C LYS A 9 22.31 47.54 35.05
N ASP A 10 22.52 46.90 33.90
CA ASP A 10 23.26 47.43 32.76
C ASP A 10 22.38 48.27 31.80
N GLY A 11 21.13 48.55 32.20
CA GLY A 11 20.15 49.30 31.40
C GLY A 11 19.37 48.48 30.37
N THR A 12 19.71 47.20 30.20
CA THR A 12 19.07 46.28 29.25
C THR A 12 17.59 46.05 29.58
N LYS A 13 16.70 46.22 28.58
CA LYS A 13 15.26 46.04 28.73
C LYS A 13 14.83 44.62 28.35
N TRP A 14 14.16 43.92 29.26
CA TRP A 14 13.63 42.57 29.07
C TRP A 14 12.11 42.60 28.93
N ASN A 15 11.59 42.06 27.83
CA ASN A 15 10.14 41.93 27.60
C ASN A 15 9.54 40.94 28.60
N ARG A 16 8.52 41.38 29.35
CA ARG A 16 7.84 40.52 30.32
C ARG A 16 6.91 39.48 29.66
N LYS A 17 6.62 39.63 28.37
CA LYS A 17 5.83 38.69 27.56
C LYS A 17 6.67 38.16 26.41
N PRO A 18 6.58 36.86 26.08
CA PRO A 18 7.26 36.30 24.92
C PRO A 18 6.77 36.98 23.64
N ASN A 19 7.68 37.22 22.68
CA ASN A 19 7.31 37.75 21.37
C ASN A 19 6.45 36.70 20.64
N VAL A 20 5.20 37.04 20.36
CA VAL A 20 4.20 36.13 19.78
C VAL A 20 4.52 35.76 18.31
N ARG A 21 5.43 36.50 17.66
CA ARG A 21 5.88 36.27 16.28
C ARG A 21 7.22 35.56 16.24
N VAL A 22 7.24 34.30 16.66
CA VAL A 22 8.34 33.39 16.34
C VAL A 22 7.97 32.60 15.10
N ARG A 23 8.88 32.54 14.12
CA ARG A 23 8.74 31.67 12.95
C ARG A 23 8.68 30.23 13.46
N ILE A 24 7.55 29.55 13.26
CA ILE A 24 7.48 28.09 13.45
C ILE A 24 8.48 27.52 12.44
N ALA A 25 9.50 26.78 12.92
CA ALA A 25 10.50 26.17 12.05
C ALA A 25 9.78 25.31 10.98
N ASN A 26 10.29 25.33 9.74
CA ASN A 26 9.79 24.45 8.68
C ASN A 26 10.20 23.01 9.02
N SER A 27 9.45 22.35 9.90
CA SER A 27 9.53 20.92 10.11
C SER A 27 8.67 20.21 9.07
N ASN A 28 9.11 19.07 8.56
CA ASN A 28 8.27 18.19 7.75
C ASN A 28 7.09 17.70 8.61
N LYS A 29 5.96 18.41 8.53
CA LYS A 29 4.71 17.95 9.11
C LYS A 29 4.22 16.83 8.20
N VAL A 30 4.47 15.59 8.60
CA VAL A 30 3.86 14.43 7.96
C VAL A 30 2.35 14.56 8.20
N THR A 31 1.62 15.02 7.18
CA THR A 31 0.17 15.20 7.20
C THR A 31 -0.58 13.94 6.81
N GLU A 32 0.11 12.99 6.16
CA GLU A 32 -0.45 11.69 5.80
C GLU A 32 -0.57 10.84 7.06
N LYS A 33 -1.80 10.46 7.39
CA LYS A 33 -2.09 9.62 8.55
C LYS A 33 -1.57 8.21 8.29
N SER A 34 -0.89 7.63 9.25
CA SER A 34 -0.53 6.22 9.22
C SER A 34 -1.78 5.36 9.09
N GLY A 35 -1.85 4.53 8.05
CA GLY A 35 -2.97 3.62 7.83
C GLY A 35 -3.25 3.39 6.36
N VAL A 36 -4.26 2.54 6.10
CA VAL A 36 -4.71 2.24 4.74
C VAL A 36 -5.54 3.38 4.16
N LYS A 37 -5.40 3.60 2.84
CA LYS A 37 -6.23 4.56 2.10
C LYS A 37 -7.70 4.15 2.18
N LEU A 38 -8.61 5.11 1.97
CA LEU A 38 -10.06 4.91 2.10
C LEU A 38 -10.58 3.69 1.34
N ILE A 39 -10.07 3.42 0.13
CA ILE A 39 -10.44 2.28 -0.72
C ILE A 39 -10.19 0.94 0.00
N ALA A 40 -9.07 0.83 0.72
CA ALA A 40 -8.70 -0.38 1.45
C ALA A 40 -9.31 -0.43 2.85
N LYS A 41 -9.88 0.67 3.35
CA LYS A 41 -10.48 0.75 4.69
C LYS A 41 -11.81 -0.02 4.78
N SER A 42 -12.52 -0.18 3.65
CA SER A 42 -13.80 -0.90 3.59
C SER A 42 -13.65 -2.40 3.43
N ALA A 43 -12.50 -2.88 2.94
CA ALA A 43 -12.22 -4.31 2.79
C ALA A 43 -12.04 -4.95 4.16
N LYS A 44 -12.95 -5.85 4.54
CA LYS A 44 -12.89 -6.57 5.83
C LYS A 44 -12.57 -8.06 5.67
N PRO A 45 -13.22 -8.79 4.75
CA PRO A 45 -12.88 -10.18 4.47
C PRO A 45 -11.47 -10.27 3.90
N ILE A 46 -10.73 -11.30 4.30
CA ILE A 46 -9.35 -11.52 3.83
C ILE A 46 -9.26 -11.58 2.30
N LEU A 47 -10.28 -12.15 1.65
CA LEU A 47 -10.35 -12.24 0.20
C LEU A 47 -10.53 -10.86 -0.46
N GLU A 48 -11.34 -9.97 0.13
CA GLU A 48 -11.50 -8.60 -0.38
C GLU A 48 -10.20 -7.82 -0.22
N CYS A 49 -9.51 -7.97 0.91
CA CYS A 49 -8.19 -7.37 1.13
C CYS A 49 -7.17 -7.88 0.10
N TRP A 50 -7.19 -9.19 -0.20
CA TRP A 50 -6.31 -9.79 -1.20
C TRP A 50 -6.60 -9.27 -2.61
N MET A 51 -7.87 -9.08 -2.96
CA MET A 51 -8.29 -8.53 -4.27
C MET A 51 -7.88 -7.08 -4.50
N LEU A 52 -7.50 -6.33 -3.45
CA LEU A 52 -6.89 -5.00 -3.61
C LEU A 52 -5.53 -5.06 -4.30
N PHE A 53 -4.80 -6.16 -4.11
CA PHE A 53 -3.51 -6.42 -4.77
C PHE A 53 -3.71 -7.19 -6.07
N PHE A 54 -4.60 -8.18 -6.06
CA PHE A 54 -4.93 -9.01 -7.22
C PHE A 54 -6.32 -8.70 -7.77
N SER A 55 -6.41 -7.60 -8.51
CA SER A 55 -7.67 -7.18 -9.13
C SER A 55 -8.14 -8.19 -10.19
N ASN A 56 -9.46 -8.24 -10.42
CA ASN A 56 -10.03 -9.13 -11.44
C ASN A 56 -9.43 -8.88 -12.82
N GLY A 57 -9.26 -7.61 -13.21
CA GLY A 57 -8.65 -7.26 -14.50
C GLY A 57 -7.20 -7.75 -14.63
N MET A 58 -6.42 -7.75 -13.54
CA MET A 58 -5.07 -8.31 -13.57
C MET A 58 -5.11 -9.84 -13.72
N LEU A 59 -6.00 -10.52 -12.99
CA LEU A 59 -6.15 -11.97 -13.09
C LEU A 59 -6.62 -12.41 -14.50
N GLU A 60 -7.57 -11.69 -15.08
CA GLU A 60 -8.01 -11.90 -16.46
C GLU A 60 -6.88 -11.66 -17.46
N HIS A 61 -6.05 -10.64 -17.23
CA HIS A 61 -4.89 -10.39 -18.08
C HIS A 61 -3.86 -11.52 -18.01
N ILE A 62 -3.59 -12.04 -16.81
CA ILE A 62 -2.73 -13.21 -16.61
C ILE A 62 -3.29 -14.41 -17.37
N VAL A 63 -4.58 -14.73 -17.20
CA VAL A 63 -5.23 -15.83 -17.91
C VAL A 63 -5.10 -15.67 -19.42
N LYS A 64 -5.37 -14.48 -19.96
CA LYS A 64 -5.25 -14.20 -21.39
C LYS A 64 -3.84 -14.47 -21.91
N MET A 65 -2.82 -13.94 -21.22
CA MET A 65 -1.43 -14.11 -21.65
C MET A 65 -0.98 -15.58 -21.54
N THR A 66 -1.40 -16.26 -20.48
CA THR A 66 -1.13 -17.69 -20.29
C THR A 66 -1.77 -18.54 -21.38
N ASN A 67 -3.03 -18.25 -21.76
CA ASN A 67 -3.70 -19.00 -22.84
C ASN A 67 -3.04 -18.78 -24.20
N ILE A 68 -2.57 -17.56 -24.51
CA ILE A 68 -1.77 -17.29 -25.71
C ILE A 68 -0.48 -18.14 -25.71
N PHE A 69 0.14 -18.31 -24.54
CA PHE A 69 1.34 -19.15 -24.44
C PHE A 69 1.00 -20.65 -24.57
N ILE A 70 -0.06 -21.11 -23.92
CA ILE A 70 -0.55 -22.49 -24.01
C ILE A 70 -0.83 -22.87 -25.46
N GLU A 71 -1.50 -22.00 -26.21
CA GLU A 71 -1.78 -22.21 -27.64
C GLU A 71 -0.49 -22.42 -28.46
N LYS A 72 0.56 -21.65 -28.17
CA LYS A 72 1.86 -21.79 -28.84
C LYS A 72 2.57 -23.11 -28.53
N VAL A 73 2.45 -23.61 -27.31
CA VAL A 73 3.12 -24.86 -26.89
C VAL A 73 2.26 -26.10 -27.10
N ARG A 74 0.94 -25.94 -27.34
CA ARG A 74 -0.02 -27.03 -27.53
C ARG A 74 0.42 -28.11 -28.54
N PRO A 75 1.04 -27.78 -29.69
CA PRO A 75 1.52 -28.79 -30.64
C PRO A 75 2.59 -29.74 -30.06
N ASN A 76 3.26 -29.37 -28.97
CA ASN A 76 4.27 -30.20 -28.32
C ASN A 76 3.68 -31.30 -27.43
N TYR A 77 2.36 -31.32 -27.24
CA TYR A 77 1.67 -32.25 -26.36
C TYR A 77 0.77 -33.20 -27.15
N ASN A 78 0.92 -34.50 -26.91
CA ASN A 78 0.09 -35.53 -27.57
C ASN A 78 -1.33 -35.60 -26.99
N ARG A 79 -1.53 -35.18 -25.74
CA ARG A 79 -2.83 -35.22 -25.06
C ARG A 79 -3.38 -33.80 -24.97
N GLU A 80 -4.61 -33.62 -25.41
CA GLU A 80 -5.31 -32.33 -25.36
C GLU A 80 -5.34 -31.73 -23.94
N ARG A 81 -5.58 -32.56 -22.93
CA ARG A 81 -5.62 -32.17 -21.52
C ARG A 81 -4.31 -31.56 -20.97
N ASP A 82 -3.17 -31.85 -21.59
CA ASP A 82 -1.87 -31.38 -21.10
C ASP A 82 -1.60 -29.92 -21.53
N ALA A 83 -2.40 -29.39 -22.46
CA ALA A 83 -2.34 -28.01 -22.95
C ALA A 83 -3.74 -27.40 -23.11
N SER A 84 -4.65 -27.72 -22.18
CA SER A 84 -5.94 -27.06 -22.04
C SER A 84 -5.78 -25.61 -21.63
N GLU A 85 -6.68 -24.75 -22.10
CA GLU A 85 -6.76 -23.36 -21.64
C GLU A 85 -7.05 -23.28 -20.15
N THR A 86 -6.56 -22.23 -19.51
CA THR A 86 -6.80 -21.94 -18.12
C THR A 86 -7.86 -20.86 -17.90
N CYS A 87 -8.41 -20.80 -16.70
CA CYS A 87 -9.36 -19.79 -16.26
C CYS A 87 -8.94 -19.10 -14.95
N VAL A 88 -9.62 -17.99 -14.60
CA VAL A 88 -9.34 -17.22 -13.38
C VAL A 88 -9.42 -18.09 -12.12
N ARG A 89 -10.32 -19.08 -12.09
CA ARG A 89 -10.47 -20.00 -10.95
C ARG A 89 -9.23 -20.86 -10.76
N GLU A 90 -8.63 -21.37 -11.83
CA GLU A 90 -7.43 -22.19 -11.76
C GLU A 90 -6.20 -21.36 -11.40
N ILE A 91 -6.07 -20.15 -11.94
CA ILE A 91 -5.01 -19.22 -11.52
C ILE A 91 -5.12 -18.88 -10.03
N LYS A 92 -6.33 -18.64 -9.52
CA LYS A 92 -6.56 -18.44 -8.08
C LYS A 92 -6.20 -19.69 -7.26
N ALA A 93 -6.54 -20.88 -7.76
CA ALA A 93 -6.18 -22.14 -7.10
C ALA A 93 -4.65 -22.34 -7.07
N LEU A 94 -3.95 -22.05 -8.17
CA LEU A 94 -2.49 -22.09 -8.26
C LEU A 94 -1.84 -21.13 -7.24
N LEU A 95 -2.31 -19.88 -7.16
CA LEU A 95 -1.83 -18.92 -6.16
C LEU A 95 -2.09 -19.40 -4.72
N GLY A 96 -3.25 -20.02 -4.48
CA GLY A 96 -3.56 -20.66 -3.20
C GLY A 96 -2.55 -21.74 -2.82
N ILE A 97 -2.18 -22.63 -3.76
CA ILE A 97 -1.16 -23.66 -3.57
C ILE A 97 0.21 -23.04 -3.28
N LEU A 98 0.59 -21.96 -3.97
CA LEU A 98 1.85 -21.28 -3.71
C LEU A 98 1.92 -20.70 -2.28
N TYR A 99 0.81 -20.13 -1.79
CA TYR A 99 0.75 -19.65 -0.42
C TYR A 99 0.84 -20.78 0.61
N THR A 100 0.18 -21.92 0.36
CA THR A 100 0.26 -23.05 1.30
C THR A 100 1.67 -23.62 1.34
N ILE A 101 2.34 -23.80 0.20
CA ILE A 101 3.73 -24.27 0.14
C ILE A 101 4.64 -23.37 0.97
N TYR A 102 4.50 -22.04 0.83
CA TYR A 102 5.29 -21.09 1.62
C TYR A 102 5.08 -21.30 3.12
N ILE A 103 3.83 -21.40 3.58
CA ILE A 103 3.49 -21.58 5.01
C ILE A 103 4.05 -22.89 5.57
N TYR A 104 4.02 -23.98 4.79
CA TYR A 104 4.56 -25.28 5.26
C TYR A 104 6.08 -25.35 5.27
N THR A 105 6.77 -24.42 4.59
CA THR A 105 8.25 -24.41 4.49
C THR A 105 8.90 -23.43 5.48
N SER A 106 8.12 -22.49 6.04
CA SER A 106 8.56 -21.50 7.04
C SER A 106 8.41 -22.00 8.48
#